data_AF-A0A931PHE9-F1
#
_entry.id   AF-A0A931PHE9-F1
#
_cell.length_a   1.000
_cell.length_b   1.000
_cell.length_c   1.000
_cell.angle_alpha   90.00
_cell.angle_beta   90.00
_cell.angle_gamma   90.00
#
_symmetry.space_group_name_H-M   'P 1'
#
loop_
_entity.id
_entity.type
_entity.pdbx_description
1 polymer ?
#
loop_
_entity_poly.entity_id
_entity_poly.type
_entity_poly.pdbx_seq_one_letter_code
_entity_poly.pdbx_strand_id
1 'polypeptide(L)'
;MASERLKLRIADIRRAARAPGELATDPHEQLFAVYRDIDALLRDGEQSTQTLVQAMNETMRAAAEIPATTPREVLFKMALWRWDAPGIDYRLADLSRHDAVAYSAFRDLAGLLDEEAVMKDSDAERAQAKAC
;
A
#
# COMPACT_ATOMS: atom_id res chain seq x y z
N MET A 1 -10.27 20.44 -4.52
CA MET A 1 -9.74 20.70 -3.15
C MET A 1 -9.14 19.48 -2.45
N ALA A 2 -9.74 18.28 -2.49
CA ALA A 2 -9.13 17.09 -1.85
C ALA A 2 -7.91 16.57 -2.62
N SER A 3 -8.00 16.48 -3.96
CA SER A 3 -6.90 16.02 -4.80
C SER A 3 -5.62 16.88 -4.72
N GLU A 4 -5.72 18.20 -4.68
CA GLU A 4 -4.53 19.08 -4.47
C GLU A 4 -3.87 18.87 -3.11
N ARG A 5 -4.67 18.63 -2.07
CA ARG A 5 -4.16 18.30 -0.73
C ARG A 5 -3.40 16.97 -0.73
N LEU A 6 -3.88 15.96 -1.46
CA LEU A 6 -3.20 14.68 -1.60
C LEU A 6 -1.85 14.82 -2.32
N LYS A 7 -1.79 15.59 -3.41
CA LYS A 7 -0.54 15.85 -4.14
C LYS A 7 0.50 16.56 -3.29
N LEU A 8 0.09 17.58 -2.53
CA LEU A 8 0.98 18.28 -1.59
C LEU A 8 1.50 17.33 -0.52
N ARG A 9 0.63 16.50 0.07
CA ARG A 9 1.01 15.49 1.07
C ARG A 9 2.04 14.50 0.52
N ILE A 10 1.86 13.97 -0.69
CA ILE A 10 2.83 13.07 -1.34
C ILE A 10 4.18 13.77 -1.54
N ALA A 11 4.16 15.03 -2.00
CA ALA A 11 5.38 15.81 -2.22
C ALA A 11 6.14 16.07 -0.91
N ASP A 12 5.43 16.37 0.17
CA ASP A 12 6.02 16.59 1.49
C ASP A 12 6.62 15.30 2.07
N ILE A 13 5.95 14.15 1.93
CA ILE A 13 6.50 12.85 2.32
C ILE A 13 7.79 12.55 1.57
N ARG A 14 7.81 12.74 0.24
CA ARG A 14 9.03 12.54 -0.58
C ARG A 14 10.17 13.46 -0.17
N ARG A 15 9.86 14.71 0.20
CA ARG A 15 10.87 15.68 0.65
C ARG A 15 11.48 15.23 1.97
N ALA A 16 10.64 14.92 2.94
CA ALA A 16 11.07 14.56 4.28
C ALA A 16 11.77 13.19 4.32
N ALA A 17 11.43 12.26 3.42
CA ALA A 17 12.16 11.00 3.25
C ALA A 17 13.61 11.17 2.77
N ARG A 18 13.98 12.34 2.20
CA ARG A 18 15.36 12.67 1.81
C ARG A 18 16.15 13.35 2.94
N ALA A 19 15.51 13.72 4.04
CA ALA A 19 16.08 14.41 5.18
C ALA A 19 15.79 13.62 6.48
N PRO A 20 16.68 12.68 6.87
CA PRO A 20 16.48 11.86 8.06
C PRO A 20 16.25 12.73 9.30
N GLY A 21 15.10 12.57 9.96
CA GLY A 21 14.71 13.29 11.18
C GLY A 21 13.56 14.31 11.04
N GLU A 22 13.08 14.60 9.82
CA GLU A 22 11.95 15.52 9.61
C GLU A 22 10.57 14.87 9.77
N LEU A 23 10.47 13.54 9.65
CA LEU A 23 9.21 12.82 9.81
C LEU A 23 9.08 12.23 11.21
N ALA A 24 7.93 12.50 11.85
CA ALA A 24 7.50 11.81 13.06
C ALA A 24 7.00 10.38 12.79
N THR A 25 6.72 10.03 11.52
CA THR A 25 6.09 8.77 11.11
C THR A 25 6.76 8.24 9.84
N ASP A 26 6.84 6.92 9.70
CA ASP A 26 7.46 6.24 8.56
C ASP A 26 6.88 6.76 7.21
N PRO A 27 7.71 7.19 6.24
CA PRO A 27 7.23 7.66 4.94
C PRO A 27 6.42 6.60 4.16
N HIS A 28 6.77 5.31 4.29
CA HIS A 28 6.04 4.23 3.60
C HIS A 28 4.66 4.00 4.22
N GLU A 29 4.55 4.07 5.55
CA GLU A 29 3.27 4.05 6.27
C GLU A 29 2.37 5.21 5.84
N GLN A 30 2.93 6.41 5.74
CA GLN A 30 2.18 7.59 5.28
C GLN A 30 1.72 7.47 3.82
N LEU A 31 2.57 6.94 2.93
CA LEU A 31 2.19 6.69 1.53
C LEU A 31 1.09 5.62 1.43
N PHE A 32 1.17 4.58 2.25
CA PHE A 32 0.12 3.55 2.32
C PHE A 32 -1.22 4.15 2.80
N ALA A 33 -1.21 5.00 3.82
CA ALA A 33 -2.41 5.72 4.26
C ALA A 33 -3.00 6.60 3.14
N VAL A 34 -2.15 7.34 2.42
CA VAL A 34 -2.58 8.15 1.26
C VAL A 34 -3.20 7.28 0.17
N TYR A 35 -2.62 6.12 -0.13
CA TYR A 35 -3.18 5.18 -1.11
C TYR A 35 -4.58 4.73 -0.70
N ARG A 36 -4.77 4.33 0.56
CA ARG A 36 -6.08 3.92 1.09
C ARG A 36 -7.12 5.04 1.03
N ASP A 37 -6.73 6.28 1.33
CA ASP A 37 -7.60 7.45 1.21
C ASP A 37 -8.05 7.64 -0.25
N ILE A 38 -7.14 7.47 -1.23
CA ILE A 38 -7.45 7.58 -2.67
C ILE A 38 -8.39 6.45 -3.12
N ASP A 39 -8.11 5.21 -2.72
CA ASP A 39 -8.93 4.04 -3.07
C ASP A 39 -10.37 4.18 -2.52
N ALA A 40 -10.53 4.65 -1.29
CA ALA A 40 -11.86 4.95 -0.72
C ALA A 40 -12.60 6.01 -1.56
N LEU A 41 -11.95 7.13 -1.88
CA LEU A 41 -12.55 8.19 -2.72
C LEU A 41 -12.92 7.71 -4.12
N LEU A 42 -12.15 6.78 -4.70
CA LEU A 42 -12.45 6.18 -6.01
C LEU A 42 -13.70 5.28 -5.93
N ARG A 43 -13.87 4.51 -4.85
CA ARG A 43 -15.04 3.65 -4.64
C ARG A 43 -16.32 4.46 -4.39
N ASP A 44 -16.22 5.57 -3.67
CA ASP A 44 -17.35 6.42 -3.33
C ASP A 44 -17.82 7.30 -4.51
N GLY A 45 -17.02 7.38 -5.58
CA GLY A 45 -17.38 8.10 -6.82
C GLY A 45 -17.46 9.62 -6.68
N GLU A 46 -16.93 10.18 -5.59
CA GLU A 46 -17.13 11.60 -5.21
C GLU A 46 -16.28 12.61 -6.01
N GLN A 47 -15.30 12.17 -6.80
CA GLN A 47 -14.32 13.06 -7.45
C GLN A 47 -13.96 12.62 -8.88
N SER A 48 -13.33 13.55 -9.62
CA SER A 48 -12.77 13.29 -10.95
C SER A 48 -11.78 12.11 -10.91
N THR A 49 -12.20 10.98 -11.48
CA THR A 49 -11.45 9.72 -11.52
C THR A 49 -10.03 9.94 -12.03
N GLN A 50 -9.84 10.82 -13.01
CA GLN A 50 -8.53 11.08 -13.60
C GLN A 50 -7.53 11.67 -12.60
N THR A 51 -7.97 12.60 -11.74
CA THR A 51 -7.05 13.26 -10.79
C THR A 51 -6.68 12.35 -9.62
N LEU A 52 -7.60 11.47 -9.20
CA LEU A 52 -7.33 10.46 -8.18
C LEU A 52 -6.39 9.37 -8.71
N VAL A 53 -6.59 8.88 -9.93
CA VAL A 53 -5.66 7.94 -10.58
C VAL A 53 -4.26 8.55 -10.71
N GLN A 54 -4.14 9.84 -11.02
CA GLN A 54 -2.84 10.51 -11.04
C GLN A 54 -2.18 10.52 -9.65
N ALA A 55 -2.92 10.86 -8.60
CA ALA A 55 -2.41 10.83 -7.22
C ALA A 55 -1.98 9.42 -6.80
N MET A 56 -2.71 8.38 -7.23
CA MET A 56 -2.36 6.99 -6.99
C MET A 56 -1.03 6.61 -7.66
N ASN A 57 -0.86 6.99 -8.93
CA ASN A 57 0.40 6.80 -9.66
C ASN A 57 1.58 7.53 -9.01
N GLU A 58 1.36 8.76 -8.53
CA GLU A 58 2.39 9.53 -7.82
C GLU A 58 2.76 8.89 -6.48
N THR A 59 1.80 8.33 -5.76
CA THR A 59 2.01 7.57 -4.51
C THR A 59 2.85 6.32 -4.77
N MET A 60 2.48 5.51 -5.76
CA MET A 60 3.22 4.30 -6.14
C MET A 60 4.66 4.63 -6.56
N ARG A 61 4.84 5.71 -7.33
CA ARG A 61 6.17 6.18 -7.73
C ARG A 61 7.00 6.62 -6.52
N ALA A 62 6.41 7.37 -5.58
CA ALA A 62 7.10 7.79 -4.36
C ALA A 62 7.59 6.58 -3.55
N ALA A 63 6.74 5.57 -3.36
CA ALA A 63 7.09 4.35 -2.64
C ALA A 63 8.19 3.55 -3.34
N ALA A 64 8.21 3.53 -4.67
CA ALA A 64 9.28 2.89 -5.45
C ALA A 64 10.63 3.61 -5.27
N GLU A 65 10.63 4.95 -5.24
CA GLU A 65 11.86 5.75 -5.17
C GLU A 65 12.49 5.82 -3.77
N ILE A 66 11.68 5.84 -2.71
CA ILE A 66 12.18 5.96 -1.33
C ILE A 66 12.72 4.58 -0.92
N PRO A 67 13.99 4.40 -0.54
CA PRO A 67 14.49 3.12 -0.06
C PRO A 67 13.77 2.66 1.21
N ALA A 68 13.56 1.35 1.36
CA ALA A 68 13.19 0.77 2.65
C ALA A 68 14.47 0.29 3.35
N THR A 69 14.61 0.65 4.61
CA THR A 69 15.75 0.42 5.49
C THR A 69 15.40 -0.48 6.67
N THR A 70 14.11 -0.68 6.95
CA THR A 70 13.62 -1.58 8.00
C THR A 70 12.63 -2.61 7.42
N PRO A 71 12.43 -3.77 8.08
CA PRO A 71 11.41 -4.73 7.69
C PRO A 71 9.99 -4.15 7.66
N ARG A 72 9.67 -3.23 8.59
CA ARG A 72 8.38 -2.52 8.63
C ARG A 72 8.17 -1.64 7.39
N GLU A 73 9.20 -0.93 6.97
CA GLU A 73 9.17 -0.13 5.73
C GLU A 73 8.97 -1.02 4.49
N VAL A 74 9.61 -2.21 4.47
CA VAL A 74 9.39 -3.21 3.42
C VAL A 74 7.93 -3.69 3.42
N LEU A 75 7.34 -3.92 4.60
CA LEU A 75 5.94 -4.34 4.72
C LEU A 75 5.00 -3.32 4.06
N PHE A 76 5.14 -2.03 4.36
CA PHE A 76 4.28 -1.00 3.77
C PHE A 76 4.44 -0.87 2.25
N LYS A 77 5.65 -1.08 1.71
CA LYS A 77 5.85 -1.18 0.26
C LYS A 77 5.13 -2.38 -0.33
N MET A 78 5.21 -3.53 0.31
CA MET A 78 4.50 -4.73 -0.14
C MET A 78 2.99 -4.57 -0.02
N ALA A 79 2.50 -3.85 1.01
CA ALA A 79 1.11 -3.50 1.15
C ALA A 79 0.63 -2.63 -0.03
N LEU A 80 1.38 -1.61 -0.42
CA LEU A 80 1.09 -0.81 -1.62
C LEU A 80 1.01 -1.67 -2.89
N TRP A 81 1.98 -2.56 -3.10
CA TRP A 81 1.93 -3.52 -4.22
C TRP A 81 0.68 -4.39 -4.17
N ARG A 82 0.36 -4.98 -3.01
CA ARG A 82 -0.80 -5.85 -2.84
C ARG A 82 -2.11 -5.10 -3.11
N TRP A 83 -2.19 -3.84 -2.68
CA TRP A 83 -3.37 -3.02 -2.86
C TRP A 83 -3.61 -2.66 -4.33
N ASP A 84 -2.53 -2.36 -5.06
CA ASP A 84 -2.54 -2.01 -6.49
C ASP A 84 -2.55 -3.21 -7.45
N ALA A 85 -2.53 -4.44 -6.93
CA ALA A 85 -2.53 -5.66 -7.72
C ALA A 85 -3.92 -6.34 -7.75
N PRO A 86 -4.88 -5.88 -8.61
CA PRO A 86 -6.20 -6.50 -8.71
C PRO A 86 -6.14 -7.94 -9.22
N GLY A 87 -5.07 -8.29 -9.96
CA GLY A 87 -4.79 -9.66 -10.41
C GLY A 87 -4.46 -10.64 -9.29
N ILE A 88 -4.32 -10.17 -8.04
CA ILE A 88 -3.99 -11.00 -6.88
C ILE A 88 -5.24 -11.28 -6.01
N ASP A 89 -6.39 -10.73 -6.41
CA ASP A 89 -7.66 -10.98 -5.73
C ASP A 89 -8.26 -12.37 -6.05
N TYR A 90 -7.59 -13.19 -6.88
CA TYR A 90 -7.95 -14.59 -7.18
C TYR A 90 -7.37 -15.59 -6.17
N ARG A 91 -7.74 -16.88 -6.22
CA ARG A 91 -7.23 -17.88 -5.24
C ARG A 91 -5.71 -18.01 -5.37
N LEU A 92 -5.03 -18.39 -4.30
CA LEU A 92 -3.57 -18.61 -4.31
C LEU A 92 -3.11 -19.58 -5.41
N ALA A 93 -3.97 -20.55 -5.76
CA ALA A 93 -3.76 -21.50 -6.86
C ALA A 93 -3.84 -20.88 -8.26
N ASP A 94 -4.48 -19.72 -8.39
CA ASP A 94 -4.67 -19.00 -9.65
C ASP A 94 -3.60 -17.91 -9.86
N LEU A 95 -2.76 -17.65 -8.85
CA LEU A 95 -1.66 -16.70 -8.94
C LEU A 95 -0.54 -17.23 -9.83
N SER A 96 0.16 -16.32 -10.51
CA SER A 96 1.44 -16.67 -11.11
C SER A 96 2.42 -17.15 -10.03
N ARG A 97 3.38 -18.00 -10.39
CA ARG A 97 4.39 -18.51 -9.42
C ARG A 97 5.12 -17.38 -8.69
N HIS A 98 5.37 -16.25 -9.36
CA HIS A 98 6.04 -15.10 -8.77
C HIS A 98 5.13 -14.34 -7.80
N ASP A 99 3.86 -14.14 -8.17
CA ASP A 99 2.88 -13.46 -7.32
C ASP A 99 2.53 -14.28 -6.07
N ALA A 100 2.48 -15.61 -6.18
CA ALA A 100 2.27 -16.49 -5.05
C ALA A 100 3.39 -16.38 -4.00
N VAL A 101 4.66 -16.31 -4.44
CA VAL A 101 5.81 -16.12 -3.55
C VAL A 101 5.79 -14.72 -2.93
N ALA A 102 5.58 -13.68 -3.73
CA ALA A 102 5.50 -12.30 -3.23
C ALA A 102 4.35 -12.13 -2.22
N TYR A 103 3.19 -12.72 -2.49
CA TYR A 103 2.04 -12.69 -1.59
C TYR A 103 2.29 -13.46 -0.30
N SER A 104 2.93 -14.63 -0.36
CA SER A 104 3.32 -15.38 0.84
C SER A 104 4.29 -14.55 1.70
N ALA A 105 5.33 -13.99 1.08
CA ALA A 105 6.32 -13.17 1.80
C ALA A 105 5.68 -11.93 2.45
N PHE A 106 4.71 -11.29 1.77
CA PHE A 106 3.92 -10.20 2.34
C PHE A 106 3.16 -10.64 3.59
N ARG A 107 2.45 -11.78 3.52
CA ARG A 107 1.69 -12.32 4.65
C ARG A 107 2.59 -12.71 5.82
N ASP A 108 3.70 -13.38 5.54
CA ASP A 108 4.65 -13.79 6.57
C ASP A 108 5.21 -12.56 7.27
N LEU A 109 5.56 -11.51 6.52
CA LEU A 109 6.06 -10.26 7.08
C LEU A 109 5.00 -9.51 7.90
N ALA A 110 3.74 -9.48 7.45
CA ALA A 110 2.64 -8.90 8.22
C ALA A 110 2.43 -9.63 9.56
N GLY A 111 2.44 -10.96 9.56
CA GLY A 111 2.31 -11.76 10.78
C GLY A 111 3.51 -11.66 11.71
N LEU A 112 4.74 -11.61 11.16
CA LEU A 112 5.97 -11.45 11.96
C LEU A 112 6.04 -10.09 12.67
N LEU A 113 5.44 -9.06 12.08
CA LEU A 113 5.43 -7.70 12.61
C LEU A 113 4.15 -7.36 13.39
N ASP A 114 3.18 -8.28 13.48
CA ASP A 114 1.86 -8.06 14.08
C ASP A 114 1.10 -6.88 13.45
N GLU A 115 1.22 -6.72 12.13
CA GLU A 115 0.65 -5.61 11.36
C GLU A 115 -0.39 -6.09 10.33
N GLU A 116 -1.25 -7.02 10.70
CA GLU A 116 -2.27 -7.58 9.78
C GLU A 116 -3.24 -6.53 9.22
N ALA A 117 -3.36 -5.36 9.86
CA ALA A 117 -4.18 -4.23 9.41
C ALA A 117 -3.77 -3.64 8.04
N VAL A 118 -2.59 -3.99 7.51
CA VAL A 118 -2.15 -3.60 6.17
C VAL A 118 -2.74 -4.49 5.06
N MET A 119 -3.30 -5.64 5.43
CA MET A 119 -3.93 -6.58 4.51
C MET A 119 -5.32 -6.08 4.08
N LYS A 120 -5.81 -6.53 2.92
CA LYS A 120 -7.21 -6.29 2.53
C LYS A 120 -8.13 -7.20 3.33
N ASP A 121 -9.40 -6.82 3.48
CA ASP A 121 -10.42 -7.69 4.09
C ASP A 121 -10.51 -9.04 3.37
N SER A 122 -10.38 -9.03 2.04
CA SER A 122 -10.36 -10.24 1.20
C SER A 122 -9.15 -11.15 1.42
N ASP A 123 -8.10 -10.66 2.09
CA ASP A 123 -6.95 -11.47 2.51
C ASP A 123 -7.20 -12.13 3.88
N ALA A 124 -7.92 -11.45 4.78
CA ALA A 124 -8.26 -11.95 6.12
C ALA A 124 -9.26 -13.12 6.08
N GLU A 125 -10.29 -13.03 5.24
CA GLU A 125 -11.28 -14.09 5.04
C GLU A 125 -10.64 -15.43 4.56
N ARG A 126 -9.50 -15.34 3.87
CA ARG A 126 -8.76 -16.51 3.37
C ARG A 126 -7.94 -17.24 4.43
N ALA A 127 -7.55 -16.55 5.50
CA ALA A 127 -6.86 -17.18 6.61
C ALA A 127 -7.82 -18.13 7.37
N GLN A 128 -9.09 -17.74 7.50
CA GLN A 128 -10.13 -18.53 8.17
C GLN A 128 -10.61 -19.73 7.34
N ALA A 129 -10.69 -19.59 6.01
CA ALA A 129 -11.11 -20.69 5.12
C ALA A 129 -10.16 -21.90 5.07
N LYS A 130 -8.95 -21.78 5.63
CA LYS A 130 -8.00 -22.90 5.81
C LYS A 130 -8.08 -23.58 7.19
N ALA A 131 -8.80 -22.98 8.13
CA ALA A 131 -8.89 -23.46 9.52
C ALA A 131 -10.18 -24.27 9.81
N CYS A 132 -11.10 -24.36 8.85
CA CYS A 132 -12.23 -25.27 8.83
C CYS A 132 -11.99 -26.41 7.83
#